data_AF-A0A1M7MEM0-F1
#
_entry.id   AF-A0A1M7MEM0-F1
#
_cell.length_a   1.000
_cell.length_b   1.000
_cell.length_c   1.000
_cell.angle_alpha   90.00
_cell.angle_beta   90.00
_cell.angle_gamma   90.00
#
_symmetry.space_group_name_H-M   'P 1'
#
loop_
_entity.id
_entity.type
_entity.pdbx_description
1 polymer ?
#
loop_
_entity_poly.entity_id
_entity_poly.type
_entity_poly.pdbx_seq_one_letter_code
_entity_poly.pdbx_strand_id
1 'polypeptide(L)' 'EASCAEGETIHNMPFKVTPEDVYNAILGADALGRAMKGAVK' A
#
# COMPACT_ATOMS: atom_id res chain seq x y z
N GLU A 1 9.14 -5.01 4.36
CA GLU A 1 9.02 -6.43 4.71
C GLU A 1 8.21 -6.70 5.98
N ALA A 2 8.29 -5.86 7.02
CA ALA A 2 7.54 -6.08 8.28
C ALA A 2 6.04 -6.36 8.08
N SER A 3 5.38 -5.66 7.14
CA SER A 3 3.96 -5.88 6.83
C SER A 3 3.64 -7.25 6.24
N CYS A 4 4.64 -7.98 5.73
CA CYS A 4 4.52 -9.33 5.18
C CYS A 4 5.06 -10.41 6.13
N ALA A 5 5.35 -10.07 7.39
CA ALA A 5 5.76 -11.04 8.39
C ALA A 5 4.67 -12.11 8.62
N GLU A 6 5.09 -13.29 9.10
CA GLU A 6 4.16 -14.36 9.44
C GLU A 6 3.24 -13.93 10.60
N GLY A 7 1.94 -14.23 10.49
CA GLY A 7 0.93 -13.85 11.49
C GLY A 7 0.34 -12.45 11.30
N GLU A 8 0.80 -11.66 10.33
CA GLU A 8 0.23 -10.35 10.03
C GLU A 8 -1.12 -10.43 9.31
N THR A 9 -1.91 -9.35 9.44
CA THR A 9 -3.26 -9.28 8.85
C THR A 9 -3.26 -9.22 7.33
N ILE A 10 -2.11 -8.95 6.69
CA ILE A 10 -1.98 -8.87 5.24
C ILE A 10 -2.35 -10.18 4.53
N HIS A 11 -2.22 -11.31 5.23
CA HIS A 11 -2.55 -12.64 4.72
C HIS A 11 -4.06 -12.88 4.62
N ASN A 12 -4.90 -12.01 5.21
CA ASN A 12 -6.36 -12.05 5.08
C ASN A 12 -6.87 -11.46 3.76
N MET A 13 -5.99 -10.86 2.96
CA MET A 13 -6.38 -10.29 1.67
C MET A 13 -6.87 -11.39 0.72
N PRO A 14 -7.89 -11.12 -0.13
CA PRO A 14 -8.47 -12.12 -1.02
C PRO A 14 -7.55 -12.52 -2.20
N PHE A 15 -6.32 -12.01 -2.21
CA PHE A 15 -5.28 -12.29 -3.19
C PHE A 15 -3.91 -12.29 -2.50
N LYS A 16 -2.93 -12.93 -3.14
CA LYS A 16 -1.56 -12.93 -2.66
C LYS A 16 -0.97 -11.53 -2.78
N VAL A 17 -0.45 -11.02 -1.67
CA VAL A 17 0.25 -9.73 -1.61
C VAL A 17 1.73 -9.99 -1.36
N THR A 18 2.60 -9.41 -2.17
CA THR A 18 4.06 -9.47 -2.01
C THR A 18 4.60 -8.21 -1.32
N PRO A 19 5.82 -8.25 -0.73
CA PRO A 19 6.43 -7.06 -0.15
C PRO A 19 6.60 -5.90 -1.15
N GLU A 20 6.82 -6.21 -2.43
CA GLU A 20 6.93 -5.22 -3.49
C GLU A 20 5.58 -4.54 -3.79
N ASP A 21 4.48 -5.30 -3.78
CA ASP A 21 3.14 -4.72 -3.92
C ASP A 21 2.84 -3.70 -2.82
N VAL A 22 3.21 -4.02 -1.57
CA VAL A 22 3.03 -3.12 -0.42
C VAL A 22 3.87 -1.85 -0.58
N TYR A 23 5.13 -2.01 -0.98
CA TYR A 23 6.03 -0.89 -1.22
C TYR A 23 5.48 0.06 -2.29
N ASN A 24 5.08 -0.49 -3.44
CA ASN A 24 4.50 0.27 -4.54
C ASN A 24 3.17 0.91 -4.16
N ALA A 25 2.32 0.22 -3.37
CA ALA A 25 1.05 0.75 -2.91
C ALA A 25 1.23 1.98 -2.00
N ILE A 26 2.21 1.96 -1.08
CA ILE A 26 2.50 3.11 -0.20
C ILE A 26 2.94 4.32 -1.03
N LEU A 27 3.87 4.14 -1.98
CA LEU A 27 4.32 5.22 -2.86
C LEU A 27 3.19 5.74 -3.75
N GLY A 28 2.38 4.85 -4.30
CA GLY A 28 1.21 5.20 -5.11
C GLY A 28 0.17 6.00 -4.31
N ALA A 29 -0.09 5.62 -3.06
CA ALA A 29 -1.00 6.32 -2.17
C ALA A 29 -0.51 7.74 -1.82
N ASP A 30 0.78 7.94 -1.55
CA ASP A 30 1.36 9.28 -1.33
C ASP A 30 1.27 10.15 -2.59
N ALA A 31 1.62 9.60 -3.75
CA ALA A 31 1.53 10.31 -5.03
C ALA A 31 0.08 10.72 -5.36
N LEU A 32 -0.88 9.81 -5.20
CA LEU A 32 -2.31 10.07 -5.34
C LEU A 32 -2.77 11.16 -4.36
N GLY A 33 -2.39 11.04 -3.08
CA GLY A 33 -2.72 12.02 -2.05
C GLY A 33 -2.21 13.43 -2.41
N ARG A 34 -0.97 13.55 -2.90
CA ARG A 34 -0.40 14.83 -3.35
C ARG A 34 -1.13 15.39 -4.56
N ALA A 35 -1.42 14.55 -5.56
CA ALA A 35 -2.17 14.95 -6.75
C ALA A 35 -3.57 15.46 -6.39
N MET A 36 -4.29 14.75 -5.51
CA MET A 36 -5.63 15.14 -5.08
C MET A 36 -5.62 16.36 -4.16
N LYS A 37 -4.64 16.50 -3.26
CA LYS A 37 -4.50 17.71 -2.42
C LYS A 37 -4.26 18.97 -3.25
N GLY A 38 -3.64 18.83 -4.43
CA GLY A 38 -3.52 19.92 -5.42
C GLY A 38 -4.79 20.16 -6.24
N ALA A 39 -5.64 19.14 -6.41
CA ALA A 39 -6.88 19.19 -7.20
C ALA A 39 -8.12 19.65 -6.41
N VAL A 40 -8.11 19.53 -5.07
CA VAL A 40 -9.21 19.98 -4.18
C VAL A 40 -8.96 21.41 -3.69
N LYS A 41 -8.54 22.31 -4.59
CA LYS A 41 -8.32 23.73 -4.28
C LYS A 41 -9.36 24.61 -4.92
#